data_AF-A0A7S3B1B2-F1
#
_entry.id   AF-A0A7S3B1B2-F1
#
_cell.length_a   1.000
_cell.length_b   1.000
_cell.length_c   1.000
_cell.angle_alpha   90.00
_cell.angle_beta   90.00
_cell.angle_gamma   90.00
#
_symmetry.space_group_name_H-M   'P 1'
#
loop_
_entity.id
_entity.type
_entity.pdbx_description
1 polymer ?
#
loop_
_entity_poly.entity_id
_entity_poly.type
_entity_poly.pdbx_seq_one_letter_code
_entity_poly.pdbx_strand_id
1 'polypeptide(L)'
;EGELLEPLEGLAQDAGAAAREAAERVLANHADVTRFATRGAGRAGFPPVSAPLSDPNATPEEAAAPLVDVALRHVTHALLAGAAEAGDRFSPGLDAPTATKTLGYLRDRVSVPRDMGYPAARQLRAHLNWAIERASSAS
;
A
#
# COMPACT_ATOMS: atom_id res chain seq x y z
N GLU A 1 18.88 3.54 13.45
CA GLU A 1 18.42 2.57 12.44
C GLU A 1 16.94 2.32 12.72
N GLY A 2 16.07 2.78 11.83
CA GLY A 2 14.63 2.57 11.97
C GLY A 2 14.33 1.10 11.70
N GLU A 3 13.72 0.44 12.67
CA GLU A 3 13.37 -0.98 12.59
C GLU A 3 12.44 -1.21 11.38
N LEU A 4 12.95 -1.94 10.38
CA LEU A 4 12.23 -2.23 9.15
C LEU A 4 11.22 -3.35 9.39
N LEU A 5 9.99 -3.17 8.92
CA LEU A 5 8.91 -4.15 9.07
C LEU A 5 9.22 -5.51 8.46
N GLU A 6 10.04 -5.55 7.40
CA GLU A 6 10.67 -6.78 6.92
C GLU A 6 12.16 -6.54 6.67
N PRO A 7 13.07 -7.13 7.48
CA PRO A 7 14.50 -7.05 7.21
C PRO A 7 14.83 -7.78 5.89
N LEU A 8 15.70 -7.15 5.08
CA LEU A 8 16.23 -7.72 3.83
C LEU A 8 17.56 -8.46 4.03
N GLU A 9 17.87 -8.81 5.29
CA GLU A 9 19.02 -9.61 5.66
C GLU A 9 19.03 -10.91 4.85
N GLY A 10 20.20 -11.27 4.31
CA GLY A 10 20.36 -12.44 3.42
C GLY A 10 20.11 -12.17 1.93
N LEU A 11 19.52 -11.03 1.54
CA LEU A 11 19.41 -10.63 0.12
C LEU A 11 20.58 -9.74 -0.36
N ALA A 12 21.45 -9.29 0.55
CA ALA A 12 22.55 -8.34 0.28
C ALA A 12 22.07 -7.07 -0.45
N GLN A 13 20.88 -6.57 -0.11
CA GLN A 13 20.29 -5.35 -0.67
C GLN A 13 20.22 -4.26 0.39
N ASP A 14 20.46 -3.00 -0.01
CA ASP A 14 20.28 -1.84 0.86
C ASP A 14 18.79 -1.60 1.09
N ALA A 15 18.33 -1.85 2.32
CA ALA A 15 16.94 -1.69 2.67
C ALA A 15 16.46 -0.24 2.67
N GLY A 16 17.34 0.72 2.97
CA GLY A 16 17.04 2.14 2.83
C GLY A 16 16.89 2.54 1.37
N ALA A 17 17.67 1.95 0.45
CA ALA A 17 17.46 2.15 -0.99
C ALA A 17 16.15 1.53 -1.48
N ALA A 18 15.83 0.31 -1.03
CA ALA A 18 14.58 -0.36 -1.38
C ALA A 18 13.33 0.41 -0.91
N ALA A 19 13.36 0.94 0.31
CA ALA A 19 12.26 1.74 0.85
C ALA A 19 12.10 3.08 0.11
N ARG A 20 13.21 3.74 -0.26
CA ARG A 20 13.20 4.96 -1.09
C ARG A 20 12.64 4.70 -2.49
N GLU A 21 13.01 3.60 -3.15
CA GLU A 21 12.43 3.23 -4.44
C GLU A 21 10.92 3.01 -4.31
N ALA A 22 10.47 2.26 -3.31
CA ALA A 22 9.04 2.03 -3.07
C ALA A 22 8.28 3.35 -2.88
N ALA A 23 8.82 4.26 -2.05
CA ALA A 23 8.25 5.57 -1.81
C ALA A 23 8.20 6.43 -3.09
N GLU A 24 9.29 6.47 -3.85
CA GLU A 24 9.37 7.19 -5.13
C GLU A 24 8.29 6.71 -6.12
N ARG A 25 8.13 5.38 -6.25
CA ARG A 25 7.14 4.79 -7.18
C ARG A 25 5.70 5.11 -6.77
N VAL A 26 5.39 5.08 -5.48
CA VAL A 26 4.06 5.48 -4.98
C VAL A 26 3.83 6.98 -5.20
N LEU A 27 4.80 7.84 -4.86
CA LEU A 27 4.68 9.29 -5.01
C LEU A 27 4.53 9.73 -6.46
N ALA A 28 5.33 9.16 -7.36
CA ALA A 28 5.34 9.51 -8.78
C ALA A 28 4.00 9.21 -9.48
N ASN A 29 3.18 8.33 -8.91
CA ASN A 29 1.91 7.91 -9.49
C ASN A 29 0.75 7.93 -8.49
N HIS A 30 0.82 8.76 -7.45
CA HIS A 30 -0.05 8.64 -6.28
C HIS A 30 -1.54 8.74 -6.63
N ALA A 31 -1.93 9.62 -7.55
CA ALA A 31 -3.33 9.80 -7.93
C ALA A 31 -3.93 8.51 -8.52
N ASP A 32 -3.22 7.88 -9.45
CA ASP A 32 -3.66 6.65 -10.10
C ASP A 32 -3.55 5.45 -9.16
N VAL A 33 -2.50 5.37 -8.32
CA VAL A 33 -2.34 4.31 -7.31
C VAL A 33 -3.46 4.37 -6.27
N THR A 34 -3.76 5.56 -5.74
CA THR A 34 -4.87 5.81 -4.82
C THR A 34 -6.17 5.31 -5.45
N ARG A 35 -6.50 5.81 -6.65
CA ARG A 35 -7.73 5.42 -7.34
C ARG A 35 -7.78 3.93 -7.63
N PHE A 36 -6.66 3.33 -8.06
CA PHE A 36 -6.56 1.89 -8.32
C PHE A 36 -6.80 1.06 -7.06
N ALA A 37 -6.24 1.45 -5.91
CA ALA A 37 -6.42 0.74 -4.65
C ALA A 37 -7.89 0.74 -4.19
N THR A 38 -8.67 1.79 -4.48
CA THR A 38 -10.11 1.82 -4.15
C THR A 38 -10.94 0.75 -4.86
N ARG A 39 -10.42 0.10 -5.91
CA ARG A 39 -11.09 -1.05 -6.55
C ARG A 39 -11.33 -2.20 -5.59
N GLY A 40 -10.50 -2.34 -4.56
CA GLY A 40 -10.69 -3.36 -3.52
C GLY A 40 -11.97 -3.18 -2.70
N ALA A 41 -12.45 -1.94 -2.55
CA ALA A 41 -13.73 -1.62 -1.93
C ALA A 41 -14.86 -1.37 -2.93
N GLY A 42 -14.55 -1.31 -4.22
CA GLY A 42 -15.50 -1.08 -5.30
C GLY A 42 -16.22 -2.35 -5.76
N ARG A 43 -16.61 -2.38 -7.04
CA ARG A 43 -17.40 -3.50 -7.60
C ARG A 43 -16.60 -4.27 -8.63
N ALA A 44 -16.78 -5.59 -8.63
CA ALA A 44 -16.30 -6.47 -9.69
C ALA A 44 -16.88 -6.03 -11.04
N GLY A 45 -16.09 -6.23 -12.10
CA GLY A 45 -16.46 -5.85 -13.45
C GLY A 45 -17.43 -6.82 -14.11
N PHE A 46 -18.01 -6.35 -15.23
CA PHE A 46 -18.81 -7.17 -16.13
C PHE A 46 -18.23 -7.10 -17.55
N PRO A 47 -18.08 -8.22 -18.28
CA PRO A 47 -18.32 -9.60 -17.85
C PRO A 47 -17.34 -10.06 -16.76
N PRO A 48 -17.73 -11.03 -15.90
CA PRO A 48 -16.86 -11.54 -14.84
C PRO A 48 -15.63 -12.24 -15.43
N VAL A 49 -14.51 -12.12 -14.74
CA VAL A 49 -13.25 -12.79 -15.12
C VAL A 49 -12.87 -13.87 -14.12
N SER A 50 -12.09 -14.86 -14.56
CA SER A 50 -11.60 -15.95 -13.70
C SER A 50 -10.49 -15.52 -12.72
N ALA A 51 -9.87 -14.35 -12.96
CA ALA A 51 -8.81 -13.79 -12.13
C ALA A 51 -9.25 -12.44 -11.54
N PRO A 52 -9.97 -12.42 -10.39
CA PRO A 52 -10.59 -11.20 -9.86
C PRO A 52 -9.62 -10.05 -9.59
N LEU A 53 -8.40 -10.36 -9.14
CA LEU A 53 -7.36 -9.34 -8.93
C LEU A 53 -6.94 -8.69 -10.25
N SER A 54 -6.99 -9.40 -11.37
CA SER A 54 -6.63 -8.92 -12.71
C SER A 54 -7.81 -8.41 -13.53
N ASP A 55 -8.95 -8.18 -12.90
CA ASP A 55 -10.15 -7.70 -13.58
C ASP A 55 -9.93 -6.28 -14.17
N PRO A 56 -9.89 -6.14 -15.51
CA PRO A 56 -9.75 -4.82 -16.14
C PRO A 56 -11.01 -3.97 -15.98
N ASN A 57 -12.16 -4.59 -15.73
CA ASN A 57 -13.47 -3.97 -15.66
C ASN A 57 -13.88 -3.63 -14.20
N ALA A 58 -13.05 -3.95 -13.21
CA ALA A 58 -13.31 -3.58 -11.81
C ALA A 58 -13.42 -2.06 -11.65
N THR A 59 -14.48 -1.63 -10.96
CA THR A 59 -14.79 -0.20 -10.78
C THR A 59 -14.32 0.28 -9.40
N PRO A 60 -13.68 1.46 -9.33
CA PRO A 60 -13.21 2.04 -8.07
C PRO A 60 -14.37 2.53 -7.18
N GLU A 61 -14.16 2.52 -5.86
CA GLU A 61 -15.00 3.24 -4.90
C GLU A 61 -14.43 4.67 -4.70
N GLU A 62 -14.90 5.61 -5.52
CA GLU A 62 -14.35 6.98 -5.57
C GLU A 62 -14.53 7.73 -4.23
N ALA A 63 -15.55 7.39 -3.43
CA ALA A 63 -15.76 8.02 -2.12
C ALA A 63 -14.66 7.65 -1.10
N ALA A 64 -13.98 6.51 -1.28
CA ALA A 64 -12.88 6.09 -0.42
C ALA A 64 -11.53 6.74 -0.80
N ALA A 65 -11.42 7.33 -2.00
CA ALA A 65 -10.15 7.83 -2.52
C ALA A 65 -9.43 8.83 -1.60
N PRO A 66 -10.10 9.83 -0.98
CA PRO A 66 -9.43 10.76 -0.07
C PRO A 66 -8.80 10.08 1.16
N LEU A 67 -9.49 9.08 1.74
CA LEU A 67 -9.00 8.35 2.90
C LEU A 67 -7.83 7.42 2.52
N VAL A 68 -7.93 6.78 1.36
CA VAL A 68 -6.84 5.94 0.83
C VAL A 68 -5.60 6.77 0.50
N ASP A 69 -5.76 7.98 -0.06
CA ASP A 69 -4.63 8.88 -0.33
C ASP A 69 -3.91 9.26 0.96
N VAL A 70 -4.65 9.60 2.02
CA VAL A 70 -4.07 9.87 3.35
C VAL A 70 -3.32 8.65 3.90
N ALA A 71 -3.90 7.46 3.79
CA ALA A 71 -3.23 6.23 4.23
C ALA A 71 -1.94 5.96 3.45
N LEU A 72 -1.93 6.18 2.13
CA LEU A 72 -0.73 6.03 1.31
C LEU A 72 0.36 7.07 1.65
N ARG A 73 -0.01 8.27 2.09
CA ARG A 73 0.95 9.24 2.64
C ARG A 73 1.57 8.73 3.94
N HIS A 74 0.81 8.09 4.83
CA HIS A 74 1.36 7.46 6.04
C HIS A 74 2.27 6.28 5.72
N VAL A 75 1.89 5.43 4.76
CA VAL A 75 2.75 4.34 4.25
C VAL A 75 4.06 4.92 3.70
N THR A 76 3.98 5.98 2.91
CA THR A 76 5.16 6.66 2.35
C THR A 76 6.02 7.28 3.45
N HIS A 77 5.41 7.91 4.44
CA HIS A 77 6.13 8.44 5.60
C HIS A 77 6.84 7.32 6.38
N ALA A 78 6.18 6.18 6.59
CA ALA A 78 6.75 5.03 7.26
C ALA A 78 7.91 4.40 6.48
N LEU A 79 7.83 4.36 5.14
CA LEU A 79 8.93 3.91 4.28
C LEU A 79 10.17 4.81 4.41
N LEU A 80 9.99 6.12 4.58
CA LEU A 80 11.08 7.10 4.58
C LEU A 80 11.66 7.37 5.98
N ALA A 81 10.80 7.42 7.00
CA ALA A 81 11.17 7.78 8.37
C ALA A 81 11.18 6.57 9.33
N GLY A 82 10.63 5.44 8.91
CA GLY A 82 10.43 4.25 9.73
C GLY A 82 9.01 4.16 10.33
N ALA A 83 8.55 2.93 10.54
CA ALA A 83 7.19 2.65 11.01
C ALA A 83 6.92 3.13 12.45
N ALA A 84 7.96 3.21 13.29
CA ALA A 84 7.84 3.76 14.64
C ALA A 84 7.51 5.26 14.60
N GLU A 85 8.32 6.07 13.91
CA GLU A 85 8.10 7.52 13.81
C GLU A 85 6.78 7.85 13.09
N ALA A 86 6.50 7.19 11.97
CA ALA A 86 5.24 7.38 11.26
C ALA A 86 4.03 6.96 12.10
N GLY A 87 4.26 6.02 13.02
CA GLY A 87 3.25 5.52 13.92
C GLY A 87 2.67 6.56 14.86
N ASP A 88 3.48 7.46 15.38
CA ASP A 88 3.04 8.52 16.28
C ASP A 88 2.21 9.60 15.57
N ARG A 89 2.36 9.69 14.25
CA ARG A 89 1.67 10.68 13.40
C ARG A 89 0.50 10.08 12.61
N PHE A 90 0.22 8.78 12.79
CA PHE A 90 -0.82 8.10 12.04
C PHE A 90 -2.19 8.69 12.36
N SER A 91 -2.86 9.26 11.35
CA SER A 91 -4.15 9.90 11.55
C SER A 91 -5.28 8.87 11.65
N PRO A 92 -6.19 8.98 12.63
CA PRO A 92 -7.40 8.16 12.66
C PRO A 92 -8.35 8.59 11.51
N GLY A 93 -9.21 7.69 11.05
CA GLY A 93 -10.29 8.03 10.11
C GLY A 93 -10.49 7.08 8.93
N LEU A 94 -9.54 6.19 8.66
CA LEU A 94 -9.77 5.06 7.77
C LEU A 94 -10.20 3.86 8.61
N ASP A 95 -11.43 3.40 8.42
CA ASP A 95 -11.95 2.23 9.12
C ASP A 95 -11.25 0.94 8.67
N ALA A 96 -11.15 -0.03 9.58
CA ALA A 96 -10.47 -1.29 9.33
C ALA A 96 -10.99 -2.07 8.11
N PRO A 97 -12.32 -2.19 7.88
CA PRO A 97 -12.86 -2.81 6.66
C PRO A 97 -12.39 -2.14 5.37
N THR A 98 -12.48 -0.81 5.28
CA THR A 98 -12.05 -0.06 4.08
C THR A 98 -10.55 -0.17 3.88
N ALA A 99 -9.74 -0.08 4.95
CA ALA A 99 -8.29 -0.27 4.88
C ALA A 99 -7.93 -1.66 4.34
N THR A 100 -8.52 -2.71 4.91
CA THR A 100 -8.25 -4.10 4.53
C THR A 100 -8.58 -4.34 3.07
N LYS A 101 -9.74 -3.86 2.61
CA LYS A 101 -10.17 -4.02 1.22
C LYS A 101 -9.28 -3.26 0.24
N THR A 102 -8.99 -2.00 0.51
CA THR A 102 -8.28 -1.12 -0.44
C THR A 102 -6.77 -1.34 -0.43
N LEU A 103 -6.13 -1.21 0.73
CA LEU A 103 -4.68 -1.40 0.88
C LEU A 103 -4.28 -2.86 0.66
N GLY A 104 -5.13 -3.82 1.06
CA GLY A 104 -4.94 -5.24 0.77
C GLY A 104 -4.99 -5.53 -0.72
N TYR A 105 -5.97 -4.94 -1.44
CA TYR A 105 -6.02 -5.04 -2.89
C TYR A 105 -4.77 -4.49 -3.56
N LEU A 106 -4.28 -3.31 -3.13
CA LEU A 106 -3.03 -2.76 -3.65
C LEU A 106 -1.84 -3.68 -3.37
N ARG A 107 -1.68 -4.17 -2.14
CA ARG A 107 -0.61 -5.07 -1.71
C ARG A 107 -0.50 -6.30 -2.59
N ASP A 108 -1.64 -6.93 -2.88
CA ASP A 108 -1.73 -8.16 -3.67
C ASP A 108 -1.49 -7.90 -5.18
N ARG A 109 -1.59 -6.64 -5.61
CA ARG A 109 -1.41 -6.21 -7.00
C ARG A 109 -0.04 -5.62 -7.32
N VAL A 110 0.79 -5.34 -6.32
CA VAL A 110 2.18 -4.94 -6.55
C VAL A 110 2.89 -6.03 -7.37
N SER A 111 3.38 -5.66 -8.55
CA SER A 111 3.98 -6.57 -9.52
C SER A 111 5.49 -6.33 -9.67
N VAL A 112 6.26 -7.40 -9.71
CA VAL A 112 7.72 -7.36 -9.93
C VAL A 112 8.02 -8.05 -11.28
N PRO A 113 8.88 -7.47 -12.15
CA PRO A 113 9.62 -6.21 -12.00
C PRO A 113 8.88 -4.97 -12.54
N ARG A 114 7.61 -5.11 -12.96
CA ARG A 114 6.86 -4.07 -13.67
C ARG A 114 6.71 -2.77 -12.88
N ASP A 115 6.33 -2.84 -11.61
CA ASP A 115 6.10 -1.65 -10.78
C ASP A 115 7.40 -1.17 -10.10
N MET A 116 8.20 -2.10 -9.59
CA MET A 116 9.45 -1.85 -8.87
C MET A 116 10.29 -3.12 -8.71
N GLY A 117 11.52 -2.97 -8.19
CA GLY A 117 12.39 -4.08 -7.81
C GLY A 117 11.80 -4.97 -6.70
N TYR A 118 12.25 -6.22 -6.63
CA TYR A 118 11.78 -7.18 -5.62
C TYR A 118 11.94 -6.68 -4.17
N PRO A 119 13.08 -6.11 -3.75
CA PRO A 119 13.24 -5.60 -2.39
C PRO A 119 12.28 -4.44 -2.07
N ALA A 120 12.09 -3.52 -3.02
CA ALA A 120 11.16 -2.41 -2.88
C ALA A 120 9.71 -2.90 -2.76
N ALA A 121 9.31 -3.89 -3.57
CA ALA A 121 7.98 -4.50 -3.49
C ALA A 121 7.74 -5.17 -2.13
N ARG A 122 8.75 -5.82 -1.54
CA ARG A 122 8.65 -6.37 -0.18
C ARG A 122 8.43 -5.25 0.85
N GLN A 123 9.24 -4.21 0.80
CA GLN A 123 9.09 -3.06 1.70
C GLN A 123 7.68 -2.46 1.58
N LEU A 124 7.20 -2.17 0.37
CA LEU A 124 5.86 -1.62 0.18
C LEU A 124 4.76 -2.52 0.76
N ARG A 125 4.80 -3.84 0.49
CA ARG A 125 3.80 -4.77 1.00
C ARG A 125 3.80 -4.85 2.53
N ALA A 126 4.98 -4.86 3.15
CA ALA A 126 5.12 -4.86 4.61
C ALA A 126 4.49 -3.58 5.22
N HIS A 127 4.76 -2.42 4.63
CA HIS A 127 4.23 -1.14 5.11
C HIS A 127 2.72 -0.99 4.85
N LEU A 128 2.19 -1.59 3.77
CA LEU A 128 0.74 -1.67 3.55
C LEU A 128 0.06 -2.53 4.63
N ASN A 129 0.64 -3.68 5.01
CA ASN A 129 0.13 -4.48 6.12
C ASN A 129 0.14 -3.71 7.45
N TRP A 130 1.24 -3.02 7.76
CA TRP A 130 1.32 -2.17 8.94
C TRP A 130 0.21 -1.11 8.97
N ALA A 131 -0.07 -0.44 7.85
CA ALA A 131 -1.16 0.54 7.80
C ALA A 131 -2.55 -0.10 8.02
N ILE A 132 -2.77 -1.32 7.51
CA ILE A 132 -4.01 -2.08 7.76
C ILE A 132 -4.16 -2.43 9.25
N GLU A 133 -3.08 -2.88 9.88
CA GLU A 133 -3.07 -3.18 11.32
C GLU A 133 -3.32 -1.93 12.16
N ARG A 134 -2.71 -0.80 11.80
CA ARG A 134 -2.95 0.50 12.46
C ARG A 134 -4.40 0.94 12.37
N ALA A 135 -5.00 0.87 11.17
CA ALA A 135 -6.43 1.18 10.99
C ALA A 135 -7.34 0.26 11.83
N SER A 136 -6.93 -1.00 12.03
CA SER A 136 -7.64 -1.98 12.85
C SER A 136 -7.54 -1.69 14.36
N SER A 137 -6.41 -1.12 14.82
CA SER A 137 -6.20 -0.76 16.22
C SER A 137 -6.83 0.59 16.62
N ALA A 138 -7.18 1.43 15.64
CA ALA A 138 -7.74 2.77 15.85
C ALA A 138 -9.27 2.84 15.74
N SER A 139 -9.92 1.73 15.36
CA SER A 139 -11.39 1.58 15.25
C SER A 139 -11.97 0.96 16.51
#